data_AF-A0A1Q6RUH0-F1
#
_entry.id   AF-A0A1Q6RUH0-F1
#
_cell.length_a   1.000
_cell.length_b   1.000
_cell.length_c   1.000
_cell.angle_alpha   90.00
_cell.angle_beta   90.00
_cell.angle_gamma   90.00
#
_symmetry.space_group_name_H-M   'P 1'
#
loop_
_entity.id
_entity.type
_entity.pdbx_description
1 polymer ?
#
loop_
_entity_poly.entity_id
_entity_poly.type
_entity_poly.pdbx_seq_one_letter_code
_entity_poly.pdbx_strand_id
1 'polypeptide(L)'
;MEKAEEIDLANLFSKGEHVLYPKTNTRGFLSRKYTPDLWNLGARTYMSYEAATQLVTDVITCANVYNLSVEKRPNEERDSSNIYIHAYSELSSYLRYLFIYYDSLVSEKDLKNIIDEIELIHYIKNRVLRQKKVYIITYNYDVFLERLLKLADIPFSIYGFDDSKADVILFKPHGSISFSFKIKIQEYSPYNIRDLIAESISQNSTDFEIKYDLQEDYPIVNAIIPPAGDAERFGFGWIKDIRKGIDEIVSKSTSKDEMMMFGLSYWHVDRNELDEILLSLDNKMEVRFVNPKPPTALEAVLTSLFKNYIHFSNSKLIVEDIADGE
;
A
#
# COMPACT_ATOMS: atom_id res chain seq x y z
N MET A 1 2.05 24.40 5.67
CA MET A 1 1.58 23.02 5.41
C MET A 1 0.27 22.85 6.19
N GLU A 2 -0.86 23.23 5.58
CA GLU A 2 -2.19 23.31 6.24
C GLU A 2 -3.00 22.01 6.18
N LYS A 3 -2.47 20.93 5.57
CA LYS A 3 -3.25 19.71 5.27
C LYS A 3 -3.17 18.61 6.32
N ALA A 4 -2.31 18.77 7.34
CA ALA A 4 -2.16 17.80 8.42
C ALA A 4 -3.44 17.62 9.26
N GLU A 5 -4.31 18.64 9.27
CA GLU A 5 -5.63 18.55 9.92
C GLU A 5 -6.69 17.88 9.02
N GLU A 6 -6.45 17.79 7.71
CA GLU A 6 -7.39 17.26 6.72
C GLU A 6 -7.11 15.79 6.37
N ILE A 7 -5.83 15.39 6.41
CA ILE A 7 -5.35 14.04 6.12
C ILE A 7 -4.86 13.38 7.40
N ASP A 8 -5.42 12.23 7.72
CA ASP A 8 -4.99 11.40 8.85
C ASP A 8 -4.61 10.00 8.35
N LEU A 9 -3.30 9.74 8.35
CA LEU A 9 -2.74 8.45 7.91
C LEU A 9 -2.58 7.46 9.08
N ALA A 10 -2.78 7.91 10.33
CA ALA A 10 -2.68 7.06 11.50
C ALA A 10 -4.03 6.45 11.85
N ASN A 11 -5.08 7.27 11.95
CA ASN A 11 -6.43 6.82 12.27
C ASN A 11 -7.31 6.82 11.01
N LEU A 12 -7.45 5.63 10.41
CA LEU A 12 -8.16 5.43 9.15
C LEU A 12 -9.65 5.76 9.23
N PHE A 13 -10.25 5.89 10.42
CA PHE A 13 -11.66 6.22 10.59
C PHE A 13 -11.92 7.70 10.83
N SER A 14 -10.92 8.49 11.21
CA SER A 14 -11.14 9.86 11.71
C SER A 14 -11.76 10.81 10.67
N LYS A 15 -11.50 10.56 9.38
CA LYS A 15 -12.04 11.34 8.25
C LYS A 15 -13.21 10.69 7.55
N GLY A 16 -13.76 9.60 8.10
CA GLY A 16 -14.79 8.80 7.44
C GLY A 16 -16.10 9.53 7.10
N GLU A 17 -16.39 10.63 7.80
CA GLU A 17 -17.54 11.50 7.49
C GLU A 17 -17.34 12.38 6.25
N HIS A 18 -16.10 12.69 5.89
CA HIS A 18 -15.79 13.50 4.71
C HIS A 18 -15.74 12.66 3.42
N VAL A 19 -15.47 11.36 3.55
CA VAL A 19 -15.38 10.45 2.41
C VAL A 19 -16.75 10.35 1.73
N LEU A 20 -16.74 10.48 0.40
CA LEU A 20 -17.93 10.41 -0.44
C LEU A 20 -18.27 8.96 -0.78
N TYR A 21 -19.54 8.61 -0.67
CA TYR A 21 -20.04 7.34 -1.18
C TYR A 21 -20.08 7.36 -2.72
N PRO A 22 -19.55 6.34 -3.41
CA PRO A 22 -19.35 6.39 -4.86
C PRO A 22 -20.68 6.51 -5.61
N LYS A 23 -20.64 7.14 -6.79
CA LYS A 23 -21.78 7.47 -7.67
C LYS A 23 -22.85 8.40 -7.11
N THR A 24 -23.09 8.40 -5.80
CA THR A 24 -24.05 9.32 -5.16
C THR A 24 -23.39 10.60 -4.65
N ASN A 25 -22.06 10.60 -4.52
CA ASN A 25 -21.26 11.70 -4.00
C ASN A 25 -21.77 12.25 -2.66
N THR A 26 -22.40 11.39 -1.86
CA THR A 26 -22.93 11.74 -0.54
C THR A 26 -21.85 11.52 0.51
N ARG A 27 -21.59 12.52 1.35
CA ARG A 27 -20.66 12.41 2.49
C ARG A 27 -21.13 11.38 3.51
N GLY A 28 -20.21 10.90 4.34
CA GLY A 28 -20.51 9.94 5.39
C GLY A 28 -20.39 8.49 4.94
N PHE A 29 -19.39 8.14 4.14
CA PHE A 29 -19.14 6.75 3.75
C PHE A 29 -19.02 5.87 5.00
N LEU A 30 -18.18 6.24 5.98
CA LEU A 30 -18.15 5.51 7.25
C LEU A 30 -19.40 5.80 8.08
N SER A 31 -20.45 5.01 7.88
CA SER A 31 -21.75 5.18 8.53
C SER A 31 -22.55 3.89 8.52
N ARG A 32 -23.57 3.81 9.38
CA ARG A 32 -24.53 2.70 9.38
C ARG A 32 -25.19 2.46 8.02
N LYS A 33 -25.32 3.50 7.19
CA LYS A 33 -26.00 3.39 5.89
C LYS A 33 -25.15 2.68 4.84
N TYR A 34 -23.86 2.99 4.78
CA TYR A 34 -22.98 2.57 3.68
C TYR A 34 -21.96 1.51 4.10
N THR A 35 -21.65 1.44 5.40
CA THR A 35 -20.80 0.40 6.00
C THR A 35 -21.48 -0.16 7.26
N PRO A 36 -22.68 -0.76 7.13
CA PRO A 36 -23.45 -1.26 8.26
C PRO A 36 -22.68 -2.25 9.15
N ASP A 37 -21.89 -3.15 8.58
CA ASP A 37 -21.23 -4.21 9.35
C ASP A 37 -20.02 -3.68 10.13
N LEU A 38 -19.17 -2.85 9.51
CA LEU A 38 -18.15 -2.08 10.23
C LEU A 38 -18.75 -1.20 11.32
N TRP A 39 -19.88 -0.55 11.02
CA TRP A 39 -20.57 0.28 12.00
C TRP A 39 -21.09 -0.54 13.19
N ASN A 40 -21.64 -1.72 12.94
CA ASN A 40 -22.12 -2.63 13.98
C ASN A 40 -20.97 -3.18 14.84
N LEU A 41 -19.78 -3.40 14.24
CA LEU A 41 -18.56 -3.76 14.98
C LEU A 41 -17.94 -2.59 15.75
N GLY A 42 -18.46 -1.37 15.59
CA GLY A 42 -18.11 -0.22 16.42
C GLY A 42 -17.27 0.85 15.74
N ALA A 43 -17.03 0.77 14.42
CA ALA A 43 -16.27 1.79 13.70
C ALA A 43 -16.94 3.18 13.79
N ARG A 44 -16.23 4.19 14.30
CA ARG A 44 -16.72 5.58 14.43
C ARG A 44 -15.61 6.57 14.10
N THR A 45 -16.00 7.74 13.60
CA THR A 45 -15.07 8.83 13.27
C THR A 45 -14.37 9.42 14.49
N TYR A 46 -14.96 9.30 15.68
CA TYR A 46 -14.40 9.80 16.94
C TYR A 46 -13.57 8.76 17.73
N MET A 47 -13.34 7.56 17.18
CA MET A 47 -12.52 6.55 17.86
C MET A 47 -11.09 7.06 18.07
N SER A 48 -10.46 6.67 19.19
CA SER A 48 -9.02 6.89 19.34
C SER A 48 -8.25 6.04 18.34
N TYR A 49 -7.00 6.43 18.08
CA TYR A 49 -6.10 5.67 17.22
C TYR A 49 -6.01 4.20 17.67
N GLU A 50 -5.80 3.95 18.96
CA GLU A 50 -5.63 2.59 19.50
C GLU A 50 -6.88 1.73 19.28
N ALA A 51 -8.07 2.30 19.53
CA ALA A 51 -9.33 1.58 19.33
C ALA A 51 -9.62 1.32 17.85
N ALA A 52 -9.33 2.29 16.97
CA ALA A 52 -9.47 2.12 15.53
C ALA A 52 -8.52 1.04 14.99
N THR A 53 -7.25 1.08 15.40
CA THR A 53 -6.25 0.06 15.05
C THR A 53 -6.67 -1.33 15.52
N GLN A 54 -7.12 -1.47 16.77
CA GLN A 54 -7.59 -2.77 17.29
C GLN A 54 -8.77 -3.32 16.46
N LEU A 55 -9.76 -2.49 16.15
CA LEU A 55 -10.91 -2.91 15.35
C LEU A 55 -10.50 -3.36 13.93
N VAL A 56 -9.60 -2.62 13.28
CA VAL A 56 -9.03 -3.01 11.98
C VAL A 56 -8.32 -4.37 12.09
N THR A 57 -7.48 -4.56 13.11
CA THR A 57 -6.79 -5.84 13.36
C THR A 57 -7.77 -6.99 13.59
N ASP A 58 -8.85 -6.79 14.34
CA ASP A 58 -9.85 -7.83 14.63
C ASP A 58 -10.59 -8.26 13.35
N VAL A 59 -11.08 -7.28 12.57
CA VAL A 59 -11.77 -7.54 11.29
C VAL A 59 -10.90 -8.37 10.36
N ILE A 60 -9.63 -8.00 10.25
CA ILE A 60 -8.73 -8.63 9.29
C ILE A 60 -8.23 -9.98 9.78
N THR A 61 -7.98 -10.13 11.07
CA THR A 61 -7.65 -11.43 11.67
C THR A 61 -8.77 -12.44 11.40
N CYS A 62 -10.02 -12.04 11.58
CA CYS A 62 -11.17 -12.88 11.27
C CYS A 62 -11.26 -13.23 9.77
N ALA A 63 -11.08 -12.25 8.88
CA ALA A 63 -11.06 -12.48 7.44
C ALA A 63 -9.93 -13.44 6.99
N ASN A 64 -8.73 -13.26 7.55
CA ASN A 64 -7.57 -14.14 7.31
C ASN A 64 -7.85 -15.59 7.71
N VAL A 65 -8.42 -15.80 8.90
CA VAL A 65 -8.76 -17.15 9.39
C VAL A 65 -9.87 -17.77 8.55
N TYR A 66 -10.86 -16.98 8.14
CA TYR A 66 -11.93 -17.46 7.26
C TYR A 66 -11.38 -17.90 5.91
N ASN A 67 -10.53 -17.11 5.26
CA ASN A 67 -9.90 -17.48 3.99
C ASN A 67 -9.03 -18.73 4.11
N LEU A 68 -8.26 -18.86 5.18
CA LEU A 68 -7.49 -20.08 5.44
C LEU A 68 -8.41 -21.29 5.65
N SER A 69 -9.56 -21.10 6.29
CA SER A 69 -10.56 -22.17 6.47
C SER A 69 -11.14 -22.63 5.12
N VAL A 70 -11.33 -21.71 4.17
CA VAL A 70 -11.79 -22.04 2.81
C VAL A 70 -10.80 -22.97 2.10
N GLU A 71 -9.51 -22.74 2.27
CA GLU A 71 -8.46 -23.59 1.70
C GLU A 71 -8.36 -24.96 2.43
N LYS A 72 -8.35 -24.94 3.76
CA LYS A 72 -8.10 -26.15 4.57
C LYS A 72 -9.34 -27.02 4.77
N ARG A 73 -10.55 -26.48 4.60
CA ARG A 73 -11.84 -27.15 4.81
C ARG A 73 -12.82 -26.89 3.65
N PRO A 74 -12.48 -27.30 2.42
CA PRO A 74 -13.24 -26.91 1.22
C PRO A 74 -14.66 -27.48 1.15
N ASN A 75 -14.97 -28.53 1.93
CA ASN A 75 -16.26 -29.24 1.90
C ASN A 75 -17.24 -28.82 3.02
N GLU A 76 -16.88 -27.87 3.88
CA GLU A 76 -17.77 -27.37 4.93
C GLU A 76 -18.73 -26.30 4.38
N GLU A 77 -20.01 -26.38 4.79
CA GLU A 77 -21.01 -25.37 4.44
C GLU A 77 -20.64 -24.03 5.08
N ARG A 78 -20.60 -22.99 4.25
CA ARG A 78 -20.07 -21.68 4.67
C ARG A 78 -21.19 -20.82 5.21
N ASP A 79 -20.94 -20.22 6.37
CA ASP A 79 -21.77 -19.14 6.86
C ASP A 79 -21.42 -17.85 6.10
N SER A 80 -22.21 -17.55 5.07
CA SER A 80 -22.15 -16.31 4.30
C SER A 80 -22.74 -15.11 5.06
N SER A 81 -23.23 -15.29 6.30
CA SER A 81 -23.74 -14.22 7.14
C SER A 81 -22.72 -13.69 8.15
N ASN A 82 -21.45 -14.11 8.03
CA ASN A 82 -20.41 -13.69 8.95
C ASN A 82 -20.08 -12.19 8.80
N ILE A 83 -20.49 -11.42 9.81
CA ILE A 83 -20.30 -9.97 9.90
C ILE A 83 -18.86 -9.52 9.63
N TYR A 84 -17.84 -10.29 10.01
CA TYR A 84 -16.44 -9.90 9.83
C TYR A 84 -16.00 -9.95 8.36
N ILE A 85 -16.60 -10.81 7.54
CA ILE A 85 -16.28 -10.93 6.12
C ILE A 85 -16.88 -9.77 5.33
N HIS A 86 -18.12 -9.41 5.68
CA HIS A 86 -18.74 -8.23 5.12
C HIS A 86 -18.02 -6.96 5.58
N ALA A 87 -17.69 -6.84 6.87
CA ALA A 87 -16.94 -5.72 7.42
C ALA A 87 -15.54 -5.59 6.76
N TYR A 88 -14.89 -6.70 6.41
CA TYR A 88 -13.64 -6.67 5.64
C TYR A 88 -13.85 -6.07 4.24
N SER A 89 -14.90 -6.49 3.53
CA SER A 89 -15.23 -5.97 2.21
C SER A 89 -15.59 -4.47 2.26
N GLU A 90 -16.36 -4.07 3.27
CA GLU A 90 -16.65 -2.67 3.57
C GLU A 90 -15.38 -1.88 3.87
N LEU A 91 -14.44 -2.44 4.64
CA LEU A 91 -13.18 -1.80 5.00
C LEU A 91 -12.30 -1.59 3.77
N SER A 92 -12.12 -2.61 2.94
CA SER A 92 -11.34 -2.50 1.69
C SER A 92 -11.94 -1.44 0.75
N SER A 93 -13.26 -1.42 0.58
CA SER A 93 -13.95 -0.40 -0.21
C SER A 93 -13.77 0.99 0.40
N TYR A 94 -14.05 1.16 1.69
CA TYR A 94 -13.89 2.42 2.39
C TYR A 94 -12.46 2.97 2.29
N LEU A 95 -11.44 2.13 2.50
CA LEU A 95 -10.04 2.54 2.39
C LEU A 95 -9.70 3.05 0.99
N ARG A 96 -10.17 2.40 -0.08
CA ARG A 96 -9.96 2.91 -1.45
C ARG A 96 -10.43 4.34 -1.57
N TYR A 97 -11.65 4.63 -1.14
CA TYR A 97 -12.22 5.96 -1.29
C TYR A 97 -11.69 6.97 -0.28
N LEU A 98 -11.23 6.52 0.89
CA LEU A 98 -10.48 7.36 1.83
C LEU A 98 -9.18 7.87 1.20
N PHE A 99 -8.41 6.99 0.57
CA PHE A 99 -7.16 7.39 -0.08
C PHE A 99 -7.38 8.18 -1.38
N ILE A 100 -8.49 7.94 -2.12
CA ILE A 100 -8.92 8.83 -3.21
C ILE A 100 -9.28 10.22 -2.68
N TYR A 101 -9.97 10.29 -1.53
CA TYR A 101 -10.27 11.57 -0.87
C TYR A 101 -8.98 12.30 -0.50
N TYR A 102 -8.03 11.62 0.14
CA TYR A 102 -6.73 12.21 0.47
C TYR A 102 -5.92 12.66 -0.76
N ASP A 103 -5.91 11.87 -1.82
CA ASP A 103 -5.26 12.24 -3.08
C ASP A 103 -5.87 13.53 -3.67
N SER A 104 -7.20 13.65 -3.62
CA SER A 104 -7.93 14.83 -4.12
C SER A 104 -7.65 16.12 -3.33
N LEU A 105 -7.27 16.00 -2.05
CA LEU A 105 -6.90 17.14 -1.24
C LEU A 105 -5.55 17.71 -1.65
N VAL A 106 -4.64 16.92 -2.22
CA VAL A 106 -3.30 17.37 -2.63
C VAL A 106 -3.30 17.71 -4.12
N SER A 107 -3.16 18.98 -4.46
CA SER A 107 -3.10 19.42 -5.85
C SER A 107 -1.71 19.23 -6.46
N GLU A 108 -1.61 19.24 -7.78
CA GLU A 108 -0.33 19.25 -8.48
C GLU A 108 0.54 20.48 -8.11
N LYS A 109 -0.11 21.62 -7.85
CA LYS A 109 0.59 22.83 -7.38
C LYS A 109 1.25 22.60 -6.03
N ASP A 110 0.58 21.91 -5.11
CA ASP A 110 1.16 21.61 -3.79
C ASP A 110 2.41 20.74 -3.92
N LEU A 111 2.36 19.72 -4.78
CA LEU A 111 3.51 18.84 -5.04
C LEU A 111 4.66 19.58 -5.72
N LYS A 112 4.39 20.43 -6.71
CA LYS A 112 5.42 21.26 -7.37
C LYS A 112 6.13 22.21 -6.41
N ASN A 113 5.43 22.70 -5.38
CA ASN A 113 6.03 23.59 -4.40
C ASN A 113 7.03 22.89 -3.47
N ILE A 114 6.95 21.55 -3.34
CA ILE A 114 7.78 20.79 -2.38
C ILE A 114 8.72 19.81 -3.08
N ILE A 115 8.57 19.54 -4.38
CA ILE A 115 9.33 18.48 -5.06
C ILE A 115 10.85 18.66 -4.95
N ASP A 116 11.32 19.89 -5.00
CA ASP A 116 12.74 20.25 -4.85
C ASP A 116 13.23 20.09 -3.40
N GLU A 117 12.33 19.94 -2.44
CA GLU A 117 12.64 19.65 -1.03
C GLU A 117 12.60 18.14 -0.71
N ILE A 118 12.13 17.28 -1.62
CA ILE A 118 12.01 15.84 -1.37
C ILE A 118 13.29 15.12 -1.79
N GLU A 119 14.14 14.81 -0.83
CA GLU A 119 15.47 14.23 -1.09
C GLU A 119 15.41 12.86 -1.79
N LEU A 120 14.37 12.06 -1.52
CA LEU A 120 14.16 10.77 -2.18
C LEU A 120 14.06 10.92 -3.71
N ILE A 121 13.37 11.96 -4.20
CA ILE A 121 13.22 12.18 -5.64
C ILE A 121 14.55 12.54 -6.28
N HIS A 122 15.35 13.38 -5.61
CA HIS A 122 16.71 13.73 -6.06
C HIS A 122 17.62 12.50 -6.12
N TYR A 123 17.57 11.67 -5.09
CA TYR A 123 18.32 10.43 -5.01
C TYR A 123 17.97 9.48 -6.18
N ILE A 124 16.68 9.22 -6.39
CA ILE A 124 16.21 8.37 -7.51
C ILE A 124 16.68 8.94 -8.84
N LYS A 125 16.49 10.26 -9.07
CA LYS A 125 16.91 10.93 -10.30
C LYS A 125 18.41 10.76 -10.56
N ASN A 126 19.24 10.94 -9.53
CA ASN A 126 20.69 10.76 -9.65
C ASN A 126 21.07 9.31 -10.02
N ARG A 127 20.43 8.31 -9.39
CA ARG A 127 20.68 6.90 -9.69
C ARG A 127 20.32 6.56 -11.14
N VAL A 128 19.18 7.04 -11.63
CA VAL A 128 18.77 6.87 -13.03
C VAL A 128 19.75 7.55 -13.99
N LEU A 129 20.20 8.78 -13.71
CA LEU A 129 21.22 9.47 -14.53
C LEU A 129 22.55 8.71 -14.60
N ARG A 130 22.90 7.97 -13.54
CA ARG A 130 24.06 7.07 -13.49
C ARG A 130 23.78 5.68 -14.08
N GLN A 131 22.71 5.54 -14.86
CA GLN A 131 22.28 4.30 -15.53
C GLN A 131 22.09 3.13 -14.56
N LYS A 132 21.65 3.43 -13.32
CA LYS A 132 21.29 2.42 -12.33
C LYS A 132 19.79 2.13 -12.45
N LYS A 133 19.46 0.84 -12.33
CA LYS A 133 18.08 0.43 -12.10
C LYS A 133 17.70 0.67 -10.65
N VAL A 134 16.49 1.16 -10.43
CA VAL A 134 15.93 1.45 -9.11
C VAL A 134 14.67 0.63 -8.94
N TYR A 135 14.67 -0.24 -7.94
CA TYR A 135 13.49 -1.03 -7.56
C TYR A 135 12.93 -0.44 -6.26
N ILE A 136 11.64 -0.13 -6.25
CA ILE A 136 10.97 0.50 -5.11
C ILE A 136 9.84 -0.40 -4.66
N ILE A 137 9.93 -0.92 -3.44
CA ILE A 137 8.83 -1.63 -2.77
C ILE A 137 8.14 -0.63 -1.86
N THR A 138 6.85 -0.37 -2.07
CA THR A 138 6.07 0.53 -1.24
C THR A 138 4.76 -0.13 -0.79
N TYR A 139 4.48 0.00 0.50
CA TYR A 139 3.27 -0.52 1.14
C TYR A 139 2.15 0.52 1.21
N ASN A 140 2.37 1.69 0.61
CA ASN A 140 1.39 2.78 0.60
C ASN A 140 0.33 2.55 -0.49
N TYR A 141 -0.93 2.78 -0.13
CA TYR A 141 -2.06 2.69 -1.06
C TYR A 141 -2.21 3.90 -1.97
N ASP A 142 -1.71 5.07 -1.54
CA ASP A 142 -1.78 6.32 -2.30
C ASP A 142 -0.88 6.29 -3.54
N VAL A 143 -0.99 7.33 -4.38
CA VAL A 143 -0.21 7.48 -5.62
C VAL A 143 0.76 8.65 -5.58
N PHE A 144 1.12 9.15 -4.39
CA PHE A 144 1.91 10.38 -4.28
C PHE A 144 3.33 10.20 -4.83
N LEU A 145 3.96 9.04 -4.61
CA LEU A 145 5.26 8.76 -5.20
C LEU A 145 5.19 8.78 -6.73
N GLU A 146 4.19 8.13 -7.33
CA GLU A 146 3.97 8.14 -8.78
C GLU A 146 3.74 9.55 -9.32
N ARG A 147 2.96 10.37 -8.61
CA ARG A 147 2.71 11.77 -8.99
C ARG A 147 4.00 12.60 -8.93
N LEU A 148 4.85 12.40 -7.91
CA LEU A 148 6.14 13.05 -7.80
C LEU A 148 7.12 12.59 -8.88
N LEU A 149 7.18 11.30 -9.19
CA LEU A 149 8.02 10.77 -10.28
C LEU A 149 7.61 11.35 -11.64
N LYS A 150 6.31 11.47 -11.92
CA LYS A 150 5.80 12.15 -13.13
C LYS A 150 6.22 13.61 -13.19
N LEU A 151 6.07 14.33 -12.07
CA LEU A 151 6.46 15.75 -11.99
C LEU A 151 7.97 15.97 -12.15
N ALA A 152 8.79 15.01 -11.74
CA ALA A 152 10.24 15.05 -11.90
C ALA A 152 10.73 14.57 -13.29
N ASP A 153 9.81 14.22 -14.19
CA ASP A 153 10.09 13.60 -15.49
C ASP A 153 10.92 12.30 -15.37
N ILE A 154 10.66 11.48 -14.35
CA ILE A 154 11.30 10.19 -14.13
C ILE A 154 10.38 9.08 -14.64
N PRO A 155 10.69 8.41 -15.76
CA PRO A 155 9.88 7.29 -16.24
C PRO A 155 9.91 6.13 -15.24
N PHE A 156 8.75 5.53 -14.99
CA PHE A 156 8.64 4.36 -14.14
C PHE A 156 7.63 3.35 -14.68
N SER A 157 7.70 2.12 -14.17
CA SER A 157 6.74 1.04 -14.41
C SER A 157 6.17 0.56 -13.08
N ILE A 158 4.92 0.09 -13.09
CA ILE A 158 4.36 -0.69 -11.97
C ILE A 158 4.46 -2.17 -12.33
N TYR A 159 5.28 -2.90 -11.59
CA TYR A 159 5.49 -4.32 -11.83
C TYR A 159 4.18 -5.11 -11.74
N GLY A 160 3.99 -6.04 -12.67
CA GLY A 160 2.79 -6.87 -12.77
C GLY A 160 1.67 -6.25 -13.62
N PHE A 161 1.69 -4.94 -13.88
CA PHE A 161 0.63 -4.27 -14.65
C PHE A 161 1.16 -3.56 -15.90
N ASP A 162 2.36 -2.99 -15.83
CA ASP A 162 2.99 -2.29 -16.94
C ASP A 162 4.19 -3.08 -17.47
N ASP A 163 4.25 -3.27 -18.79
CA ASP A 163 5.40 -3.86 -19.48
C ASP A 163 6.44 -2.80 -19.92
N SER A 164 6.40 -1.60 -19.33
CA SER A 164 7.31 -0.53 -19.74
C SER A 164 8.75 -0.86 -19.28
N LYS A 165 9.72 -0.59 -20.16
CA LYS A 165 11.15 -0.83 -19.91
C LYS A 165 11.81 0.30 -19.11
N ALA A 166 11.09 0.87 -18.16
CA ALA A 166 11.61 1.94 -17.32
C ALA A 166 12.71 1.43 -16.38
N ASP A 167 13.66 2.31 -16.04
CA ASP A 167 14.72 1.99 -15.09
C ASP A 167 14.26 2.05 -13.64
N VAL A 168 13.14 2.73 -13.37
CA VAL A 168 12.47 2.76 -12.06
C VAL A 168 11.26 1.82 -12.09
N ILE A 169 11.24 0.85 -11.20
CA ILE A 169 10.19 -0.18 -11.12
C ILE A 169 9.56 -0.17 -9.72
N LEU A 170 8.25 0.04 -9.65
CA LEU A 170 7.48 0.08 -8.41
C LEU A 170 6.77 -1.26 -8.18
N PHE A 171 6.85 -1.75 -6.94
CA PHE A 171 6.09 -2.88 -6.43
C PHE A 171 5.17 -2.38 -5.32
N LYS A 172 3.87 -2.71 -5.42
CA LYS A 172 2.85 -2.37 -4.41
C LYS A 172 2.14 -3.64 -3.91
N PRO A 173 2.78 -4.43 -3.02
CA PRO A 173 2.27 -5.73 -2.62
C PRO A 173 0.92 -5.65 -1.86
N HIS A 174 0.61 -4.52 -1.21
CA HIS A 174 -0.67 -4.32 -0.52
C HIS A 174 -1.75 -3.67 -1.38
N GLY A 175 -1.44 -3.46 -2.66
CA GLY A 175 -2.35 -2.82 -3.61
C GLY A 175 -2.22 -1.30 -3.65
N SER A 176 -3.12 -0.67 -4.40
CA SER A 176 -3.09 0.77 -4.66
C SER A 176 -4.45 1.26 -5.09
N ILE A 177 -4.77 2.54 -4.80
CA ILE A 177 -5.94 3.19 -5.38
C ILE A 177 -5.86 3.29 -6.90
N SER A 178 -4.65 3.26 -7.48
CA SER A 178 -4.45 3.24 -8.93
C SER A 178 -4.77 1.91 -9.59
N PHE A 179 -4.86 0.81 -8.83
CA PHE A 179 -5.18 -0.51 -9.38
C PHE A 179 -6.68 -0.58 -9.60
N SER A 180 -7.08 -0.49 -10.86
CA SER A 180 -8.48 -0.44 -11.24
C SER A 180 -8.87 -1.70 -12.00
N PHE A 181 -9.84 -2.45 -11.47
CA PHE A 181 -10.36 -3.62 -12.17
C PHE A 181 -11.04 -3.19 -13.48
N LYS A 182 -10.78 -3.88 -14.58
CA LYS A 182 -11.29 -3.51 -15.91
C LYS A 182 -12.82 -3.53 -15.98
N ILE A 183 -13.44 -4.46 -15.25
CA ILE A 183 -14.91 -4.50 -15.12
C ILE A 183 -15.36 -3.45 -14.11
N LYS A 184 -16.22 -2.53 -14.55
CA LYS A 184 -16.78 -1.44 -13.73
C LYS A 184 -18.24 -1.69 -13.38
N ILE A 185 -18.72 -1.01 -12.34
CA ILE A 185 -20.14 -0.94 -12.02
C ILE A 185 -20.85 -0.11 -13.10
N GLN A 186 -21.79 -0.74 -13.81
CA GLN A 186 -22.56 -0.13 -14.90
C GLN A 186 -23.14 1.22 -14.50
N GLU A 187 -23.09 2.22 -15.38
CA GLU A 187 -23.45 3.63 -15.14
C GLU A 187 -24.75 3.80 -14.34
N TYR A 188 -25.84 3.16 -14.77
CA TYR A 188 -27.17 3.27 -14.16
C TYR A 188 -27.38 2.40 -12.91
N SER A 189 -26.40 1.57 -12.53
CA SER A 189 -26.46 0.72 -11.34
C SER A 189 -25.88 1.45 -10.13
N PRO A 190 -26.52 1.33 -8.94
CA PRO A 190 -25.95 1.88 -7.71
C PRO A 190 -24.60 1.22 -7.40
N TYR A 191 -23.71 1.96 -6.75
CA TYR A 191 -22.52 1.36 -6.17
C TYR A 191 -22.97 0.40 -5.06
N ASN A 192 -22.43 -0.82 -5.07
CA ASN A 192 -22.66 -1.81 -4.02
C ASN A 192 -21.30 -2.43 -3.67
N ILE A 193 -21.03 -2.54 -2.38
CA ILE A 193 -19.84 -3.21 -1.87
C ILE A 193 -20.07 -4.70 -2.05
N ARG A 194 -19.19 -5.35 -2.82
CA ARG A 194 -19.26 -6.79 -3.11
C ARG A 194 -18.49 -7.55 -2.06
N ASP A 195 -19.00 -8.73 -1.70
CA ASP A 195 -18.24 -9.68 -0.89
C ASP A 195 -17.27 -10.44 -1.81
N LEU A 196 -16.04 -9.93 -1.88
CA LEU A 196 -15.01 -10.47 -2.78
C LEU A 196 -14.61 -11.91 -2.42
N ILE A 197 -14.77 -12.29 -1.16
CA ILE A 197 -14.44 -13.63 -0.66
C ILE A 197 -15.55 -14.61 -1.03
N ALA A 198 -16.82 -14.21 -0.87
CA ALA A 198 -17.96 -15.03 -1.25
C ALA A 198 -18.10 -15.17 -2.78
N GLU A 199 -17.88 -14.09 -3.54
CA GLU A 199 -18.14 -14.05 -4.99
C GLU A 199 -17.06 -14.79 -5.83
N SER A 200 -15.94 -15.21 -5.22
CA SER A 200 -14.87 -16.00 -5.89
C SER A 200 -14.39 -15.39 -7.23
N ILE A 201 -14.38 -14.06 -7.32
CA ILE A 201 -13.96 -13.36 -8.54
C ILE A 201 -12.45 -13.56 -8.74
N SER A 202 -12.05 -13.95 -9.95
CA SER A 202 -10.64 -13.99 -10.34
C SER A 202 -10.05 -12.58 -10.32
N GLN A 203 -8.87 -12.45 -9.70
CA GLN A 203 -8.16 -11.17 -9.57
C GLN A 203 -6.72 -11.36 -10.07
N ASN A 204 -6.56 -11.72 -11.34
CA ASN A 204 -5.23 -11.78 -11.95
C ASN A 204 -4.77 -10.36 -12.28
N SER A 205 -3.45 -10.14 -12.34
CA SER A 205 -2.88 -8.85 -12.74
C SER A 205 -3.46 -8.31 -14.06
N THR A 206 -3.68 -9.20 -15.03
CA THR A 206 -4.26 -8.89 -16.35
C THR A 206 -5.71 -8.40 -16.30
N ASP A 207 -6.42 -8.60 -15.19
CA ASP A 207 -7.79 -8.14 -14.99
C ASP A 207 -7.85 -6.66 -14.55
N PHE A 208 -6.70 -6.05 -14.27
CA PHE A 208 -6.56 -4.66 -13.83
C PHE A 208 -5.88 -3.78 -14.89
N GLU A 209 -6.09 -2.48 -14.73
CA GLU A 209 -5.41 -1.40 -15.44
C GLU A 209 -4.96 -0.35 -14.42
N ILE A 210 -3.88 0.37 -14.74
CA ILE A 210 -3.38 1.47 -13.90
C ILE A 210 -4.11 2.76 -14.28
N LYS A 211 -4.78 3.39 -13.31
CA LYS A 211 -5.45 4.68 -13.47
C LYS A 211 -4.98 5.69 -12.43
N TYR A 212 -4.97 6.95 -12.83
CA TYR A 212 -4.67 8.09 -11.95
C TYR A 212 -5.80 9.12 -11.91
N ASP A 213 -6.73 9.04 -12.88
CA ASP A 213 -8.03 9.71 -12.77
C ASP A 213 -9.02 8.76 -12.10
N LEU A 214 -9.35 9.07 -10.84
CA LEU A 214 -10.04 8.17 -9.92
C LEU A 214 -11.44 8.65 -9.52
N GLN A 215 -11.83 9.89 -9.88
CA GLN A 215 -13.10 10.47 -9.41
C GLN A 215 -14.33 9.72 -9.93
N GLU A 216 -14.24 9.20 -11.16
CA GLU A 216 -15.29 8.42 -11.82
C GLU A 216 -14.91 6.94 -12.01
N ASP A 217 -13.95 6.45 -11.22
CA ASP A 217 -13.49 5.07 -11.33
C ASP A 217 -14.17 4.15 -10.30
N TYR A 218 -15.10 3.32 -10.80
CA TYR A 218 -15.94 2.44 -9.98
C TYR A 218 -15.72 0.95 -10.32
N PRO A 219 -14.55 0.37 -10.03
CA PRO A 219 -14.30 -1.04 -10.30
C PRO A 219 -15.17 -1.95 -9.42
N ILE A 220 -15.50 -3.13 -9.92
CA ILE A 220 -16.22 -4.14 -9.11
C ILE A 220 -15.33 -4.83 -8.06
N VAL A 221 -14.01 -4.74 -8.23
CA VAL A 221 -12.99 -5.25 -7.29
C VAL A 221 -12.07 -4.12 -6.87
N ASN A 222 -11.83 -3.99 -5.56
CA ASN A 222 -10.85 -3.08 -5.01
C ASN A 222 -9.57 -3.86 -4.70
N ALA A 223 -8.47 -3.56 -5.40
CA ALA A 223 -7.16 -4.15 -5.12
C ALA A 223 -6.47 -3.39 -3.97
N ILE A 224 -7.02 -3.55 -2.77
CA ILE A 224 -6.46 -3.08 -1.51
C ILE A 224 -6.53 -4.22 -0.51
N ILE A 225 -5.38 -4.54 0.07
CA ILE A 225 -5.27 -5.39 1.26
C ILE A 225 -5.26 -4.44 2.47
N PRO A 226 -6.31 -4.42 3.29
CA PRO A 226 -6.34 -3.57 4.48
C PRO A 226 -5.15 -3.85 5.43
N PRO A 227 -4.71 -2.86 6.24
CA PRO A 227 -3.53 -3.00 7.09
C PRO A 227 -3.72 -4.12 8.12
N ALA A 228 -2.71 -4.96 8.38
CA ALA A 228 -2.85 -6.24 9.10
C ALA A 228 -3.38 -7.42 8.27
N GLY A 229 -3.64 -7.22 6.98
CA GLY A 229 -3.93 -8.29 6.04
C GLY A 229 -2.68 -9.08 5.73
N ASP A 230 -2.78 -10.40 5.82
CA ASP A 230 -1.68 -11.27 5.41
C ASP A 230 -1.85 -11.56 3.92
N ALA A 231 -1.04 -10.90 3.09
CA ALA A 231 -1.12 -11.00 1.64
C ALA A 231 -0.97 -12.46 1.13
N GLU A 232 -0.34 -13.36 1.90
CA GLU A 232 -0.25 -14.79 1.53
C GLU A 232 -1.58 -15.51 1.65
N ARG A 233 -2.41 -15.09 2.59
CA ARG A 233 -3.70 -15.73 2.88
C ARG A 233 -4.77 -15.34 1.88
N PHE A 234 -4.58 -14.21 1.20
CA PHE A 234 -5.42 -13.81 0.09
C PHE A 234 -4.82 -14.33 -1.20
N GLY A 235 -5.34 -15.45 -1.71
CA GLY A 235 -4.84 -16.10 -2.92
C GLY A 235 -5.02 -15.33 -4.24
N PHE A 236 -5.13 -13.99 -4.21
CA PHE A 236 -5.35 -13.13 -5.38
C PHE A 236 -4.15 -13.20 -6.33
N GLY A 237 -4.44 -13.31 -7.63
CA GLY A 237 -3.41 -13.51 -8.66
C GLY A 237 -2.44 -12.34 -8.78
N TRP A 238 -2.93 -11.10 -8.72
CA TRP A 238 -2.09 -9.90 -8.83
C TRP A 238 -1.04 -9.80 -7.71
N ILE A 239 -1.37 -10.21 -6.48
CA ILE A 239 -0.42 -10.22 -5.35
C ILE A 239 0.71 -11.21 -5.64
N LYS A 240 0.35 -12.42 -6.08
CA LYS A 240 1.31 -13.49 -6.39
C LYS A 240 2.29 -13.06 -7.47
N ASP A 241 1.80 -12.36 -8.49
CA ASP A 241 2.65 -11.83 -9.55
C ASP A 241 3.64 -10.79 -9.02
N ILE A 242 3.18 -9.83 -8.21
CA ILE A 242 4.05 -8.79 -7.60
C ILE A 242 5.10 -9.43 -6.70
N ARG A 243 4.70 -10.33 -5.79
CA ARG A 243 5.61 -10.99 -4.85
C ARG A 243 6.66 -11.83 -5.56
N LYS A 244 6.26 -12.61 -6.57
CA LYS A 244 7.20 -13.33 -7.42
C LYS A 244 8.23 -12.37 -8.04
N GLY A 245 7.79 -11.19 -8.49
CA GLY A 245 8.69 -10.16 -8.98
C GLY A 245 9.67 -9.64 -7.93
N ILE A 246 9.20 -9.41 -6.71
CA ILE A 246 10.05 -9.05 -5.56
C ILE A 246 11.09 -10.15 -5.33
N ASP A 247 10.67 -11.41 -5.18
CA ASP A 247 11.56 -12.55 -4.93
C ASP A 247 12.64 -12.67 -6.03
N GLU A 248 12.25 -12.48 -7.29
CA GLU A 248 13.16 -12.52 -8.43
C GLU A 248 14.20 -11.40 -8.44
N ILE A 249 13.91 -10.22 -7.88
CA ILE A 249 14.88 -9.13 -7.80
C ILE A 249 15.80 -9.28 -6.59
N VAL A 250 15.26 -9.62 -5.42
CA VAL A 250 16.02 -9.65 -4.16
C VAL A 250 17.02 -10.81 -4.17
N SER A 251 16.62 -11.96 -4.73
CA SER A 251 17.48 -13.14 -4.88
C SER A 251 18.67 -12.95 -5.83
N LYS A 252 18.63 -11.91 -6.69
CA LYS A 252 19.71 -11.54 -7.61
C LYS A 252 20.62 -10.45 -7.05
N SER A 253 20.33 -9.95 -5.85
CA SER A 253 21.13 -8.90 -5.24
C SER A 253 22.55 -9.38 -4.93
N THR A 254 23.48 -8.42 -4.91
CA THR A 254 24.90 -8.64 -4.71
C THR A 254 25.48 -7.59 -3.76
N SER A 255 26.67 -7.86 -3.24
CA SER A 255 27.45 -6.87 -2.47
C SER A 255 27.73 -5.53 -3.16
N LYS A 256 27.47 -5.37 -4.46
CA LYS A 256 27.61 -4.10 -5.21
C LYS A 256 26.34 -3.27 -5.24
N ASP A 257 25.22 -3.84 -4.78
CA ASP A 257 23.94 -3.16 -4.73
C ASP A 257 23.82 -2.38 -3.41
N GLU A 258 22.79 -1.52 -3.34
CA GLU A 258 22.49 -0.70 -2.18
C GLU A 258 21.00 -0.86 -1.86
N MET A 259 20.68 -1.08 -0.58
CA MET A 259 19.32 -1.04 -0.07
C MET A 259 19.09 0.23 0.73
N MET A 260 18.00 0.94 0.40
CA MET A 260 17.55 2.10 1.16
C MET A 260 16.13 1.87 1.69
N MET A 261 15.97 2.05 2.99
CA MET A 261 14.70 1.86 3.70
C MET A 261 14.20 3.20 4.25
N PHE A 262 12.91 3.47 4.10
CA PHE A 262 12.27 4.69 4.61
C PHE A 262 11.08 4.34 5.49
N GLY A 263 11.05 4.85 6.73
CA GLY A 263 9.83 4.93 7.52
C GLY A 263 9.03 3.63 7.67
N LEU A 264 9.68 2.52 8.04
CA LEU A 264 9.02 1.23 8.27
C LEU A 264 8.74 1.00 9.76
N SER A 265 7.49 0.61 10.07
CA SER A 265 7.05 0.32 11.43
C SER A 265 7.43 -1.08 11.92
N TYR A 266 7.72 -2.01 10.99
CA TYR A 266 8.06 -3.42 11.28
C TYR A 266 7.04 -4.10 12.19
N TRP A 267 5.77 -3.83 11.90
CA TRP A 267 4.64 -4.33 12.65
C TRP A 267 4.51 -5.85 12.48
N HIS A 268 3.89 -6.53 13.45
CA HIS A 268 3.84 -7.99 13.53
C HIS A 268 3.19 -8.67 12.32
N VAL A 269 2.37 -7.95 11.58
CA VAL A 269 1.61 -8.43 10.41
C VAL A 269 2.46 -8.49 9.14
N ASP A 270 3.27 -7.45 8.90
CA ASP A 270 4.14 -7.35 7.72
C ASP A 270 5.51 -7.98 7.98
N ARG A 271 5.80 -8.32 9.24
CA ARG A 271 7.11 -8.80 9.68
C ARG A 271 7.60 -9.99 8.87
N ASN A 272 6.76 -10.99 8.65
CA ASN A 272 7.17 -12.18 7.90
C ASN A 272 7.56 -11.82 6.46
N GLU A 273 6.74 -10.99 5.79
CA GLU A 273 7.02 -10.53 4.42
C GLU A 273 8.33 -9.72 4.35
N LEU A 274 8.55 -8.82 5.31
CA LEU A 274 9.79 -8.04 5.41
C LEU A 274 11.00 -8.93 5.71
N ASP A 275 10.86 -9.91 6.60
CA ASP A 275 11.94 -10.83 6.96
C ASP A 275 12.35 -11.70 5.77
N GLU A 276 11.40 -12.19 4.98
CA GLU A 276 11.69 -12.94 3.74
C GLU A 276 12.50 -12.12 2.74
N ILE A 277 12.13 -10.85 2.54
CA ILE A 277 12.87 -9.91 1.70
C ILE A 277 14.29 -9.72 2.25
N LEU A 278 14.43 -9.39 3.54
CA LEU A 278 15.73 -9.10 4.17
C LEU A 278 16.66 -10.31 4.14
N LEU A 279 16.14 -11.52 4.36
CA LEU A 279 16.90 -12.77 4.32
C LEU A 279 17.37 -13.16 2.90
N SER A 280 16.69 -12.66 1.87
CA SER A 280 17.01 -12.96 0.48
C SER A 280 18.08 -12.03 -0.11
N LEU A 281 18.40 -10.93 0.58
CA LEU A 281 19.39 -9.94 0.13
C LEU A 281 20.83 -10.36 0.49
N ASP A 282 21.81 -9.95 -0.33
CA ASP A 282 23.24 -10.14 -0.03
C ASP A 282 23.63 -9.38 1.26
N ASN A 283 24.06 -10.11 2.28
CA ASN A 283 24.40 -9.57 3.59
C ASN A 283 25.63 -8.62 3.64
N LYS A 284 26.35 -8.45 2.53
CA LYS A 284 27.47 -7.52 2.38
C LYS A 284 27.11 -6.25 1.63
N MET A 285 25.87 -6.12 1.13
CA MET A 285 25.44 -4.87 0.49
C MET A 285 25.41 -3.71 1.48
N GLU A 286 25.45 -2.49 0.95
CA GLU A 286 25.26 -1.30 1.77
C GLU A 286 23.78 -1.12 2.10
N VAL A 287 23.47 -0.94 3.39
CA VAL A 287 22.10 -0.76 3.87
C VAL A 287 21.97 0.57 4.57
N ARG A 288 21.08 1.43 4.08
CA ARG A 288 20.77 2.73 4.64
C ARG A 288 19.34 2.75 5.15
N PHE A 289 19.13 2.97 6.45
CA PHE A 289 17.80 3.10 7.04
C PHE A 289 17.53 4.53 7.49
N VAL A 290 16.54 5.17 6.87
CA VAL A 290 16.15 6.55 7.11
C VAL A 290 14.85 6.56 7.91
N ASN A 291 14.97 6.79 9.20
CA ASN A 291 13.82 6.84 10.11
C ASN A 291 14.15 7.70 11.34
N PRO A 292 13.38 8.76 11.64
CA PRO A 292 13.60 9.56 12.85
C PRO A 292 13.51 8.76 14.15
N LYS A 293 12.71 7.68 14.17
CA LYS A 293 12.46 6.82 15.33
C LYS A 293 12.36 5.36 14.86
N PRO A 294 13.49 4.70 14.55
CA PRO A 294 13.48 3.33 14.05
C PRO A 294 12.89 2.37 15.09
N PRO A 295 12.07 1.36 14.69
CA PRO A 295 11.66 0.31 15.60
C PRO A 295 12.88 -0.49 16.07
N THR A 296 13.08 -0.59 17.39
CA THR A 296 14.25 -1.28 17.98
C THR A 296 14.40 -2.72 17.49
N ALA A 297 13.28 -3.43 17.28
CA ALA A 297 13.30 -4.79 16.75
C ALA A 297 13.84 -4.85 15.31
N LEU A 298 13.42 -3.93 14.43
CA LEU A 298 13.92 -3.87 13.06
C LEU A 298 15.41 -3.51 13.04
N GLU A 299 15.81 -2.56 13.89
CA GLU A 299 17.21 -2.16 14.00
C GLU A 299 18.12 -3.34 14.42
N ALA A 300 17.67 -4.14 15.40
CA ALA A 300 18.35 -5.36 15.82
C ALA A 300 18.43 -6.40 14.68
N VAL A 301 17.36 -6.55 13.90
CA VAL A 301 17.35 -7.46 12.74
C VAL A 301 18.35 -6.99 11.68
N LEU A 302 18.30 -5.72 11.27
CA LEU A 302 19.21 -5.17 10.25
C LEU A 302 20.68 -5.27 10.68
N THR A 303 21.00 -4.95 11.92
CA THR A 303 22.38 -5.07 12.46
C THR A 303 22.84 -6.51 12.62
N SER A 304 21.93 -7.47 12.79
CA SER A 304 22.27 -8.91 12.83
C SER A 304 22.52 -9.50 11.44
N LEU A 305 21.83 -8.98 10.41
CA LEU A 305 21.87 -9.51 9.05
C LEU A 305 22.96 -8.84 8.21
N PHE A 306 23.11 -7.52 8.29
CA PHE A 306 23.96 -6.75 7.37
C PHE A 306 25.19 -6.15 8.06
N LYS A 307 26.34 -6.29 7.42
CA LYS A 307 27.62 -5.75 7.95
C LYS A 307 27.79 -4.25 7.72
N ASN A 308 27.21 -3.73 6.64
CA ASN A 308 27.38 -2.35 6.19
C ASN A 308 26.07 -1.56 6.40
N TYR A 309 25.60 -1.52 7.66
CA TYR A 309 24.38 -0.82 8.03
C TYR A 309 24.67 0.61 8.51
N ILE A 310 23.91 1.57 7.97
CA ILE A 310 23.96 2.99 8.33
C ILE A 310 22.55 3.46 8.65
N HIS A 311 22.37 4.10 9.80
CA HIS A 311 21.12 4.75 10.19
C HIS A 311 21.21 6.26 9.98
N PHE A 312 20.14 6.83 9.42
CA PHE A 312 19.92 8.25 9.30
C PHE A 312 18.61 8.64 9.99
N SER A 313 18.65 9.66 10.84
CA SER A 313 17.45 10.23 11.46
C SER A 313 16.69 11.18 10.53
N ASN A 314 17.28 11.56 9.39
CA ASN A 314 16.76 12.54 8.44
C ASN A 314 17.21 12.21 7.01
N SER A 315 16.31 12.39 6.03
CA SER A 315 16.58 12.17 4.60
C SER A 315 17.59 13.14 3.98
N LYS A 316 17.82 14.30 4.57
CA LYS A 316 18.82 15.29 4.10
C LYS A 316 20.22 14.72 3.94
N LEU A 317 20.60 13.79 4.82
CA LEU A 317 21.92 13.18 4.85
C LEU A 317 22.16 12.19 3.70
N ILE A 318 21.12 11.82 2.96
CA ILE A 318 21.22 10.88 1.83
C ILE A 318 21.84 11.54 0.59
N VAL A 319 21.63 12.84 0.41
CA VAL A 319 22.05 13.58 -0.79
C VAL A 319 23.50 14.06 -0.68
N GLU A 320 23.97 14.32 0.53
CA GLU A 320 25.34 14.81 0.81
C GLU A 320 26.40 13.77 0.37
N ASP A 321 26.15 12.47 0.57
CA ASP A 321 27.03 11.38 0.12
C ASP A 321 27.18 11.25 -1.41
N ILE A 322 26.29 11.85 -2.20
CA ILE A 322 26.36 11.80 -3.67
C ILE A 322 27.40 12.80 -4.20
N ALA A 323 27.62 13.91 -3.48
CA ALA A 323 28.50 14.99 -3.88
C ALA A 323 30.00 14.66 -3.68
N ASP A 324 30.32 13.79 -2.72
CA ASP A 324 31.71 13.47 -2.36
C ASP A 324 32.30 12.27 -3.14
N GLY A 325 31.55 11.73 -4.11
CA GLY A 325 31.93 10.56 -4.90
C GLY A 325 32.29 10.84 -6.37
N GLU A 326 32.64 12.08 -6.73
CA GLU A 326 33.22 12.42 -8.05
C GLU A 326 34.72 12.11 -8.15
#